data_AF-A0A3C0IQ75-F1
#
_entry.id   AF-A0A3C0IQ75-F1
#
_cell.length_a   1.000
_cell.length_b   1.000
_cell.length_c   1.000
_cell.angle_alpha   90.00
_cell.angle_beta   90.00
_cell.angle_gamma   90.00
#
_symmetry.space_group_name_H-M   'P 1'
#
loop_
_entity.id
_entity.type
_entity.pdbx_description
1 polymer ?
#
loop_
_entity_poly.entity_id
_entity_poly.type
_entity_poly.pdbx_seq_one_letter_code
_entity_poly.pdbx_strand_id
1 'polypeptide(L)'
;MLIQSCSEDNNPQAEVALVAFWVLYLFFATMATIVYTHCPACKHNSIRKVLVAQDYTVSQEKYEVWECGHCSLRFTQAIPDATHIGKYYQSDAYVSHSDTKQGIVNKLYHFIRSITLRQKSTLVAKASGVSKGRLLDVGAGTGAFAHVMQQQQWHVTALEPDATAVHNAQKNYGLALQPLQHLFQMPAQAVDVITMWHVLEHVHDLHGYLATYKKVLQPNGTLIVAVPNYTSGDALHYQEAWAAYDVPRHLYHFSPRSMQLLMQQHGFEVVAIKP
;
A
#
# COMPACT_ATOMS: atom_id res chain seq x y z
N MET A 1 4.39 -40.66 -11.03
CA MET A 1 3.31 -41.66 -11.20
C MET A 1 2.58 -41.30 -12.48
N LEU A 2 2.80 -42.07 -13.53
CA LEU A 2 2.20 -41.90 -14.87
C LEU A 2 0.74 -42.34 -14.80
N ILE A 3 -0.19 -41.49 -15.23
CA ILE A 3 -1.57 -41.88 -15.49
C ILE A 3 -1.85 -41.58 -16.96
N GLN A 4 -2.09 -42.66 -17.70
CA GLN A 4 -2.37 -42.73 -19.11
C GLN A 4 -3.89 -42.67 -19.28
N SER A 5 -4.39 -41.84 -20.21
CA SER A 5 -5.82 -41.76 -20.52
C SER A 5 -6.23 -42.89 -21.46
N CYS A 6 -7.45 -43.42 -21.27
CA CYS A 6 -8.13 -44.26 -22.24
C CYS A 6 -9.58 -43.84 -22.42
N SER A 7 -10.01 -43.99 -23.68
CA SER A 7 -11.34 -44.04 -24.30
C SER A 7 -12.06 -42.73 -24.67
N GLU A 8 -12.12 -42.53 -26.00
CA GLU A 8 -13.03 -41.69 -26.75
C GLU A 8 -14.47 -42.24 -26.66
N ASP A 9 -15.33 -41.55 -25.92
CA ASP A 9 -16.78 -41.57 -26.15
C ASP A 9 -17.19 -40.17 -26.61
N ASN A 10 -17.39 -40.02 -27.92
CA ASN A 10 -17.68 -38.74 -28.56
C ASN A 10 -19.18 -38.43 -28.43
N ASN A 11 -19.60 -37.99 -27.24
CA ASN A 11 -20.96 -37.52 -26.98
C ASN A 11 -21.02 -35.99 -27.09
N PRO A 12 -21.63 -35.41 -28.15
CA PRO A 12 -21.70 -33.96 -28.34
C PRO A 12 -22.51 -33.23 -27.24
N GLN A 13 -23.36 -33.93 -26.48
CA GLN A 13 -24.01 -33.33 -25.30
C GLN A 13 -23.07 -33.22 -24.09
N ALA A 14 -22.06 -34.09 -23.98
CA ALA A 14 -21.06 -34.03 -22.93
C ALA A 14 -20.04 -32.89 -23.17
N GLU A 15 -19.65 -32.64 -24.42
CA GLU A 15 -18.81 -31.48 -24.78
C GLU A 15 -19.51 -30.14 -24.53
N VAL A 16 -20.80 -30.02 -24.87
CA VAL A 16 -21.57 -28.79 -24.59
C VAL A 16 -21.76 -28.58 -23.09
N ALA A 17 -21.94 -29.66 -22.31
CA ALA A 17 -22.02 -29.59 -20.85
C ALA A 17 -20.67 -29.24 -20.20
N LEU A 18 -19.55 -29.76 -20.71
CA LEU A 18 -18.19 -29.42 -20.26
C LEU A 18 -17.84 -27.97 -20.61
N VAL A 19 -18.11 -27.51 -21.83
CA VAL A 19 -17.89 -26.10 -22.23
C VAL A 19 -18.80 -25.17 -21.42
N ALA A 20 -20.05 -25.53 -21.16
CA ALA A 20 -20.93 -24.76 -20.26
C ALA A 20 -20.40 -24.77 -18.81
N PHE A 21 -19.89 -25.90 -18.31
CA PHE A 21 -19.25 -25.97 -16.98
C PHE A 21 -17.98 -25.13 -16.90
N TRP A 22 -17.13 -25.13 -17.94
CA TRP A 22 -15.91 -24.31 -17.99
C TRP A 22 -16.22 -22.82 -18.16
N VAL A 23 -17.25 -22.45 -18.93
CA VAL A 23 -17.72 -21.06 -19.06
C VAL A 23 -18.33 -20.59 -17.73
N LEU A 24 -19.11 -21.43 -17.04
CA LEU A 24 -19.59 -21.14 -15.67
C LEU A 24 -18.44 -21.10 -14.66
N TYR A 25 -17.43 -21.97 -14.73
CA TYR A 25 -16.26 -21.97 -13.83
C TYR A 25 -15.32 -20.77 -14.09
N LEU A 26 -15.27 -20.26 -15.32
CA LEU A 26 -14.60 -19.00 -15.66
C LEU A 26 -15.42 -17.77 -15.25
N PHE A 27 -16.75 -17.87 -15.20
CA PHE A 27 -17.63 -16.85 -14.59
C PHE A 27 -17.62 -16.89 -13.05
N PHE A 28 -17.32 -18.05 -12.46
CA PHE A 28 -17.21 -18.30 -11.02
C PHE A 28 -15.79 -18.67 -10.60
N ALA A 29 -14.76 -18.11 -11.25
CA ALA A 29 -13.48 -17.91 -10.58
C ALA A 29 -13.74 -16.84 -9.52
N THR A 30 -14.36 -17.27 -8.41
CA THR A 30 -14.69 -16.42 -7.28
C THR A 30 -13.39 -15.75 -6.88
N MET A 31 -13.28 -14.45 -7.13
CA MET A 31 -12.14 -13.70 -6.63
C MET A 31 -12.07 -13.98 -5.14
N ALA A 32 -10.98 -14.61 -4.70
CA ALA A 32 -10.81 -14.92 -3.30
C ALA A 32 -10.73 -13.56 -2.58
N THR A 33 -11.78 -13.28 -1.81
CA THR A 33 -11.91 -12.06 -1.04
C THR A 33 -11.60 -12.34 0.42
N ILE A 34 -10.96 -11.39 1.07
CA ILE A 34 -10.65 -11.45 2.50
C ILE A 34 -11.82 -10.82 3.24
N VAL A 35 -12.43 -11.62 4.11
CA VAL A 35 -13.47 -11.19 5.03
C VAL A 35 -12.94 -11.32 6.46
N TYR A 36 -12.96 -10.23 7.19
CA TYR A 36 -12.47 -10.16 8.56
C TYR A 36 -13.61 -10.43 9.54
N THR A 37 -13.45 -11.45 10.39
CA THR A 37 -14.33 -11.72 11.55
C THR A 37 -13.79 -11.07 12.84
N HIS A 38 -12.55 -10.59 12.81
CA HIS A 38 -11.86 -9.91 13.90
C HIS A 38 -11.05 -8.75 13.31
N CYS A 39 -10.76 -7.73 14.14
CA CYS A 39 -9.97 -6.60 13.70
C CYS A 39 -8.60 -7.06 13.15
N PRO A 40 -8.21 -6.66 11.93
CA PRO A 40 -6.96 -7.10 11.33
C PRO A 40 -5.72 -6.68 12.13
N ALA A 41 -5.76 -5.53 12.81
CA ALA A 41 -4.64 -5.03 13.63
C ALA A 41 -4.60 -5.61 15.05
N CYS A 42 -5.69 -5.51 15.83
CA CYS A 42 -5.65 -5.89 17.25
C CYS A 42 -6.31 -7.24 17.59
N LYS A 43 -6.87 -7.94 16.58
CA LYS A 43 -7.57 -9.22 16.71
C LYS A 43 -8.81 -9.22 17.62
N HIS A 44 -9.26 -8.07 18.13
CA HIS A 44 -10.52 -7.98 18.87
C HIS A 44 -11.72 -8.21 17.94
N ASN A 45 -12.75 -8.88 18.45
CA ASN A 45 -14.00 -9.17 17.73
C ASN A 45 -15.06 -8.05 17.79
N SER A 46 -14.79 -6.92 18.46
CA SER A 46 -15.74 -5.82 18.60
C SER A 46 -15.68 -4.98 17.33
N ILE A 47 -16.15 -5.52 16.22
CA ILE A 47 -16.13 -4.89 14.91
C ILE A 47 -17.56 -4.64 14.43
N ARG A 48 -17.79 -3.50 13.79
CA ARG A 48 -19.10 -3.15 13.23
C ARG A 48 -18.94 -2.37 11.93
N LYS A 49 -19.86 -2.55 10.99
CA LYS A 49 -19.99 -1.69 9.81
C LYS A 49 -20.22 -0.25 10.24
N VAL A 50 -19.52 0.71 9.61
CA VAL A 50 -19.69 2.14 9.86
C VAL A 50 -20.08 2.94 8.64
N LEU A 51 -19.67 2.51 7.44
CA LEU A 51 -20.07 3.13 6.18
C LEU A 51 -19.94 2.17 5.00
N VAL A 52 -20.37 2.63 3.82
CA VAL A 52 -20.13 1.99 2.52
C VAL A 52 -19.41 3.00 1.63
N ALA A 53 -18.23 2.63 1.12
CA ALA A 53 -17.46 3.42 0.19
C ALA A 53 -17.60 2.86 -1.23
N GLN A 54 -17.47 3.71 -2.25
CA GLN A 54 -17.50 3.31 -3.65
C GLN A 54 -16.11 3.41 -4.26
N ASP A 55 -15.73 2.41 -5.06
CA ASP A 55 -14.54 2.49 -5.91
C ASP A 55 -14.83 3.42 -7.10
N TYR A 56 -14.41 4.68 -7.00
CA TYR A 56 -14.58 5.64 -8.09
C TYR A 56 -13.56 5.47 -9.23
N THR A 57 -12.56 4.61 -9.08
CA THR A 57 -11.38 4.56 -9.96
C THR A 57 -11.47 3.50 -11.04
N VAL A 58 -11.91 2.27 -10.71
CA VAL A 58 -11.88 1.14 -11.65
C VAL A 58 -13.24 0.45 -11.74
N SER A 59 -13.70 -0.14 -10.64
CA SER A 59 -14.81 -1.10 -10.66
C SER A 59 -16.19 -0.47 -10.50
N GLN A 60 -16.29 0.72 -9.92
CA GLN A 60 -17.58 1.31 -9.47
C GLN A 60 -18.33 0.46 -8.43
N GLU A 61 -17.69 -0.57 -7.89
CA GLU A 61 -18.24 -1.44 -6.86
C GLU A 61 -18.29 -0.71 -5.50
N LYS A 62 -19.15 -1.21 -4.62
CA LYS A 62 -19.30 -0.70 -3.25
C LYS A 62 -18.70 -1.69 -2.26
N TYR A 63 -17.92 -1.15 -1.33
CA TYR A 63 -17.26 -1.92 -0.28
C TYR A 63 -17.69 -1.42 1.10
N GLU A 64 -17.93 -2.36 2.01
CA GLU A 64 -18.22 -2.00 3.39
C GLU A 64 -16.93 -1.65 4.13
N VAL A 65 -16.99 -0.57 4.91
CA VAL A 65 -15.93 -0.21 5.84
C VAL A 65 -16.41 -0.46 7.25
N TRP A 66 -15.64 -1.27 7.98
CA TRP A 66 -15.92 -1.67 9.35
C TRP A 66 -14.93 -1.02 10.30
N GLU A 67 -15.34 -0.78 11.54
CA GLU A 67 -14.54 -0.16 12.60
C GLU A 67 -14.40 -1.09 13.80
N CYS A 68 -13.20 -1.15 14.36
CA CYS A 68 -12.92 -1.83 15.62
C CYS A 68 -13.20 -0.91 16.82
N GLY A 69 -14.09 -1.34 17.72
CA GLY A 69 -14.42 -0.66 18.97
C GLY A 69 -13.29 -0.63 20.01
N HIS A 70 -12.22 -1.41 19.83
CA HIS A 70 -11.07 -1.44 20.74
C HIS A 70 -9.95 -0.48 20.32
N CYS A 71 -9.43 -0.67 19.09
CA CYS A 71 -8.30 0.10 18.58
C CYS A 71 -8.66 1.22 17.62
N SER A 72 -9.96 1.41 17.31
CA SER A 72 -10.46 2.40 16.34
C SER A 72 -9.85 2.30 14.93
N LEU A 73 -9.35 1.14 14.53
CA LEU A 73 -9.00 0.91 13.12
C LEU A 73 -10.28 0.78 12.30
N ARG A 74 -10.36 1.49 11.19
CA ARG A 74 -11.32 1.19 10.12
C ARG A 74 -10.64 0.31 9.06
N PHE A 75 -11.37 -0.63 8.48
CA PHE A 75 -10.85 -1.55 7.47
C PHE A 75 -11.93 -1.96 6.48
N THR A 76 -11.52 -2.21 5.25
CA THR A 76 -12.40 -2.58 4.13
C THR A 76 -12.70 -4.08 4.20
N GLN A 77 -13.97 -4.46 4.07
CA GLN A 77 -14.39 -5.86 3.99
C GLN A 77 -14.46 -6.34 2.54
N ALA A 78 -14.39 -7.66 2.35
CA ALA A 78 -14.46 -8.33 1.05
C ALA A 78 -13.41 -7.80 0.05
N ILE A 79 -12.23 -7.44 0.56
CA ILE A 79 -11.12 -6.99 -0.28
C ILE A 79 -10.59 -8.15 -1.12
N PRO A 80 -10.17 -7.93 -2.38
CA PRO A 80 -9.44 -8.93 -3.14
C PRO A 80 -8.13 -9.33 -2.44
N ASP A 81 -7.76 -10.60 -2.53
CA ASP A 81 -6.46 -11.06 -2.06
C ASP A 81 -5.29 -10.43 -2.86
N ALA A 82 -4.06 -10.68 -2.41
CA ALA A 82 -2.85 -10.10 -2.99
C ALA A 82 -2.63 -10.51 -4.46
N THR A 83 -3.16 -11.65 -4.91
CA THR A 83 -3.01 -12.14 -6.28
C THR A 83 -4.05 -11.52 -7.23
N HIS A 84 -5.19 -11.08 -6.69
CA HIS A 84 -6.31 -10.54 -7.47
C HIS A 84 -6.45 -9.01 -7.37
N ILE A 85 -5.80 -8.35 -6.40
CA ILE A 85 -5.88 -6.89 -6.21
C ILE A 85 -5.30 -6.10 -7.39
N GLY A 86 -4.39 -6.70 -8.18
CA GLY A 86 -3.65 -6.03 -9.25
C GLY A 86 -4.52 -5.26 -10.24
N LYS A 87 -5.72 -5.77 -10.57
CA LYS A 87 -6.65 -5.11 -11.50
C LYS A 87 -7.15 -3.75 -11.01
N TYR A 88 -7.19 -3.51 -9.69
CA TYR A 88 -7.61 -2.23 -9.11
C TYR A 88 -6.52 -1.14 -9.18
N TYR A 89 -5.35 -1.48 -9.71
CA TYR A 89 -4.27 -0.54 -10.03
C TYR A 89 -4.18 -0.22 -11.54
N GLN A 90 -5.07 -0.77 -12.37
CA GLN A 90 -5.04 -0.63 -13.83
C GLN A 90 -6.05 0.41 -14.35
N SER A 91 -5.91 1.68 -13.97
CA SER A 91 -6.68 2.76 -14.60
C SER A 91 -5.83 3.93 -15.06
N ASP A 92 -6.22 4.52 -16.19
CA ASP A 92 -5.64 5.77 -16.71
C ASP A 92 -5.78 6.93 -15.70
N ALA A 93 -6.81 6.87 -14.84
CA ALA A 93 -7.02 7.79 -13.72
C ALA A 93 -6.07 7.53 -12.53
N TYR A 94 -5.60 6.28 -12.35
CA TYR A 94 -4.61 5.88 -11.36
C TYR A 94 -3.17 6.04 -11.86
N VAL A 95 -2.93 6.59 -13.06
CA VAL A 95 -1.59 7.03 -13.47
C VAL A 95 -1.16 8.17 -12.54
N SER A 96 -0.67 7.79 -11.36
CA SER A 96 0.01 8.64 -10.43
C SER A 96 1.18 9.21 -11.24
N HIS A 97 1.13 10.51 -11.45
CA HIS A 97 2.00 11.23 -12.40
C HIS A 97 1.59 11.03 -13.87
N SER A 98 0.36 11.41 -14.22
CA SER A 98 0.16 11.96 -15.57
C SER A 98 1.09 13.17 -15.69
N ASP A 99 2.22 12.98 -16.36
CA ASP A 99 3.04 14.05 -16.93
C ASP A 99 2.16 14.79 -17.96
N THR A 100 1.20 15.58 -17.47
CA THR A 100 0.32 16.37 -18.34
C THR A 100 1.19 17.35 -19.12
N LYS A 101 1.18 17.15 -20.43
CA LYS A 101 2.02 17.84 -21.41
C LYS A 101 1.80 19.36 -21.37
N GLN A 102 2.93 20.06 -21.19
CA GLN A 102 3.24 21.48 -21.44
C GLN A 102 2.40 22.56 -20.72
N GLY A 103 3.10 23.46 -19.99
CA GLY A 103 2.51 24.70 -19.48
C GLY A 103 3.09 25.18 -18.14
N ILE A 104 2.61 26.33 -17.67
CA ILE A 104 2.93 26.94 -16.36
C ILE A 104 2.45 26.04 -15.22
N VAL A 105 1.33 25.33 -15.39
CA VAL A 105 0.74 24.41 -14.40
C VAL A 105 1.69 23.26 -14.07
N ASN A 106 2.36 22.67 -15.08
CA ASN A 106 3.31 21.60 -14.83
C ASN A 106 4.57 22.10 -14.10
N LYS A 107 5.06 23.30 -14.45
CA LYS A 107 6.18 23.93 -13.73
C LYS A 107 5.82 24.22 -12.27
N LEU A 108 4.61 24.71 -12.02
CA LEU A 108 4.09 24.94 -10.67
C LEU A 108 3.96 23.62 -9.88
N TYR A 109 3.42 22.58 -10.51
CA TYR A 109 3.33 21.25 -9.92
C TYR A 109 4.72 20.72 -9.53
N HIS A 110 5.69 20.74 -10.45
CA HIS A 110 7.05 20.31 -10.16
C HIS A 110 7.72 21.17 -9.07
N PHE A 111 7.44 22.48 -9.04
CA PHE A 111 7.93 23.37 -7.98
C PHE A 111 7.36 23.00 -6.61
N ILE A 112 6.02 22.88 -6.48
CA ILE A 112 5.36 22.46 -5.23
C ILE A 112 5.84 21.07 -4.79
N ARG A 113 5.98 20.14 -5.74
CA ARG A 113 6.55 18.82 -5.50
C ARG A 113 7.96 18.93 -4.92
N SER A 114 8.82 19.77 -5.49
CA SER A 114 10.19 19.97 -4.99
C SER A 114 10.23 20.51 -3.55
N ILE A 115 9.31 21.43 -3.20
CA ILE A 115 9.16 21.94 -1.83
C ILE A 115 8.73 20.82 -0.90
N THR A 116 7.70 20.07 -1.28
CA THR A 116 7.14 18.98 -0.47
C THR A 116 8.18 17.88 -0.22
N LEU A 117 8.97 17.52 -1.23
CA LEU A 117 10.05 16.53 -1.08
C LEU A 117 11.15 17.03 -0.14
N ARG A 118 11.52 18.32 -0.20
CA ARG A 118 12.48 18.93 0.76
C ARG A 118 11.93 18.97 2.18
N GLN A 119 10.65 19.26 2.35
CA GLN A 119 9.98 19.21 3.65
C GLN A 119 10.00 17.80 4.23
N LYS A 120 9.66 16.77 3.43
CA LYS A 120 9.76 15.36 3.85
C LYS A 120 11.18 14.99 4.27
N SER A 121 12.18 15.41 3.49
CA SER A 121 13.58 15.17 3.83
C SER A 121 14.00 15.85 5.13
N THR A 122 13.56 17.09 5.36
CA THR A 122 13.78 17.80 6.64
C THR A 122 13.08 17.09 7.80
N LEU A 123 11.86 16.59 7.58
CA LEU A 123 11.13 15.80 8.55
C LEU A 123 11.89 14.52 8.90
N VAL A 124 12.46 13.81 7.93
CA VAL A 124 13.30 12.64 8.17
C VAL A 124 14.47 13.00 9.07
N ALA A 125 15.24 14.04 8.73
CA ALA A 125 16.41 14.42 9.52
C ALA A 125 16.04 14.83 10.95
N LYS A 126 14.94 15.58 11.10
CA LYS A 126 14.46 16.03 12.42
C LYS A 126 13.92 14.88 13.27
N ALA A 127 13.13 13.99 12.69
CA ALA A 127 12.49 12.89 13.40
C ALA A 127 13.52 11.82 13.82
N SER A 128 14.52 11.56 12.97
CA SER A 128 15.56 10.56 13.23
C SER A 128 16.73 11.08 14.06
N GLY A 129 16.90 12.41 14.17
CA GLY A 129 18.06 13.01 14.84
C GLY A 129 19.38 12.85 14.09
N VAL A 130 19.35 12.32 12.85
CA VAL A 130 20.53 12.16 11.99
C VAL A 130 20.34 12.90 10.67
N SER A 131 21.40 13.51 10.15
CA SER A 131 21.35 14.29 8.90
C SER A 131 21.70 13.48 7.66
N LYS A 132 22.31 12.31 7.83
CA LYS A 132 22.69 11.34 6.79
C LYS A 132 22.79 9.94 7.40
N GLY A 133 22.68 8.91 6.57
CA GLY A 133 22.73 7.52 6.99
C GLY A 133 22.18 6.60 5.90
N ARG A 134 21.83 5.38 6.29
CA ARG A 134 21.17 4.37 5.45
C ARG A 134 19.66 4.54 5.58
N LEU A 135 19.02 4.86 4.47
CA LEU A 135 17.57 5.03 4.38
C LEU A 135 16.96 3.94 3.50
N LEU A 136 15.90 3.32 3.99
CA LEU A 136 15.04 2.45 3.21
C LEU A 136 13.73 3.17 2.88
N ASP A 137 13.50 3.46 1.59
CA ASP A 137 12.24 4.03 1.11
C ASP A 137 11.36 2.91 0.54
N VAL A 138 10.28 2.57 1.23
CA VAL A 138 9.37 1.50 0.80
C VAL A 138 8.19 2.12 0.07
N GLY A 139 7.90 1.63 -1.14
CA GLY A 139 6.93 2.26 -2.06
C GLY A 139 7.46 3.57 -2.62
N ALA A 140 8.66 3.51 -3.20
CA ALA A 140 9.39 4.70 -3.66
C ALA A 140 8.73 5.40 -4.85
N GLY A 141 7.71 4.80 -5.47
CA GLY A 141 7.02 5.32 -6.64
C GLY A 141 8.01 5.62 -7.76
N THR A 142 7.90 6.81 -8.36
CA THR A 142 8.81 7.23 -9.44
C THR A 142 10.21 7.61 -8.95
N GLY A 143 10.60 7.29 -7.71
CA GLY A 143 11.95 7.52 -7.16
C GLY A 143 12.28 8.96 -6.78
N ALA A 144 11.33 9.90 -6.84
CA ALA A 144 11.63 11.32 -6.64
C ALA A 144 12.09 11.65 -5.20
N PHE A 145 11.50 11.00 -4.19
CA PHE A 145 11.94 11.19 -2.81
C PHE A 145 13.32 10.55 -2.57
N ALA A 146 13.51 9.30 -3.00
CA ALA A 146 14.80 8.63 -2.96
C ALA A 146 15.91 9.47 -3.63
N HIS A 147 15.64 10.07 -4.79
CA HIS A 147 16.58 10.97 -5.46
C HIS A 147 16.95 12.19 -4.61
N VAL A 148 15.96 12.86 -4.00
CA VAL A 148 16.20 14.00 -3.10
C VAL A 148 17.05 13.60 -1.88
N MET A 149 16.81 12.41 -1.32
CA MET A 149 17.61 11.91 -0.19
C MET A 149 19.06 11.59 -0.62
N GLN A 150 19.27 11.00 -1.80
CA GLN A 150 20.62 10.79 -2.34
C GLN A 150 21.37 12.10 -2.60
N GLN A 151 20.69 13.13 -3.14
CA GLN A 151 21.27 14.48 -3.30
C GLN A 151 21.69 15.10 -1.96
N GLN A 152 21.07 14.67 -0.86
CA GLN A 152 21.43 15.04 0.51
C GLN A 152 22.36 14.03 1.19
N GLN A 153 23.09 13.24 0.40
CA GLN A 153 24.13 12.31 0.85
C GLN A 153 23.63 11.15 1.72
N TRP A 154 22.36 10.79 1.64
CA TRP A 154 21.86 9.54 2.21
C TRP A 154 22.22 8.35 1.32
N HIS A 155 22.53 7.22 1.95
CA HIS A 155 22.64 5.94 1.27
C HIS A 155 21.25 5.31 1.18
N VAL A 156 20.61 5.44 0.03
CA VAL A 156 19.20 5.06 -0.15
C VAL A 156 19.07 3.69 -0.80
N THR A 157 18.38 2.77 -0.13
CA THR A 157 17.74 1.61 -0.73
C THR A 157 16.28 1.95 -0.96
N ALA A 158 15.77 1.80 -2.18
CA ALA A 158 14.40 2.18 -2.53
C ALA A 158 13.68 0.99 -3.17
N LEU A 159 12.50 0.65 -2.65
CA LEU A 159 11.71 -0.51 -3.05
C LEU A 159 10.41 -0.09 -3.73
N GLU A 160 10.09 -0.68 -4.87
CA GLU A 160 8.87 -0.37 -5.63
C GLU A 160 8.38 -1.61 -6.41
N PRO A 161 7.12 -2.07 -6.20
CA PRO A 161 6.56 -3.19 -6.97
C PRO A 161 6.10 -2.81 -8.39
N ASP A 162 5.73 -1.55 -8.66
CA ASP A 162 5.21 -1.15 -9.97
C ASP A 162 6.32 -0.95 -11.02
N ALA A 163 6.30 -1.78 -12.06
CA ALA A 163 7.32 -1.76 -13.11
C ALA A 163 7.36 -0.43 -13.88
N THR A 164 6.21 0.25 -14.04
CA THR A 164 6.14 1.55 -14.71
C THR A 164 6.83 2.63 -13.88
N ALA A 165 6.59 2.66 -12.58
CA ALA A 165 7.23 3.54 -11.63
C ALA A 165 8.74 3.30 -11.55
N VAL A 166 9.18 2.04 -11.54
CA VAL A 166 10.61 1.65 -11.64
C VAL A 166 11.24 2.18 -12.92
N HIS A 167 10.58 1.98 -14.07
CA HIS A 167 11.07 2.51 -15.34
C HIS A 167 11.19 4.04 -15.32
N ASN A 168 10.19 4.74 -14.79
CA ASN A 168 10.19 6.19 -14.66
C ASN A 168 11.30 6.68 -13.72
N ALA A 169 11.58 5.98 -12.62
CA ALA A 169 12.68 6.31 -11.72
C ALA A 169 14.05 6.19 -12.41
N GLN A 170 14.26 5.11 -13.18
CA GLN A 170 15.48 4.93 -13.96
C GLN A 170 15.63 6.02 -15.03
N LYS A 171 14.55 6.31 -15.76
CA LYS A 171 14.53 7.32 -16.83
C LYS A 171 14.78 8.73 -16.31
N ASN A 172 14.12 9.12 -15.22
CA ASN A 172 14.10 10.51 -14.74
C ASN A 172 15.27 10.83 -13.81
N TYR A 173 15.78 9.84 -13.08
CA TYR A 173 16.77 10.06 -12.02
C TYR A 173 17.99 9.12 -12.09
N GLY A 174 18.02 8.17 -13.04
CA GLY A 174 19.05 7.13 -13.09
C GLY A 174 19.00 6.16 -11.91
N LEU A 175 17.84 6.03 -11.24
CA LEU A 175 17.68 5.20 -10.06
C LEU A 175 17.21 3.79 -10.41
N ALA A 176 18.03 2.80 -10.04
CA ALA A 176 17.65 1.40 -10.05
C ALA A 176 16.92 1.05 -8.74
N LEU A 177 15.59 1.14 -8.76
CA LEU A 177 14.74 0.70 -7.64
C LEU A 177 14.71 -0.84 -7.57
N GLN A 178 14.57 -1.39 -6.37
CA GLN A 178 14.55 -2.83 -6.16
C GLN A 178 13.10 -3.35 -5.96
N PRO A 179 12.84 -4.64 -6.26
CA PRO A 179 11.54 -5.24 -5.97
C PRO A 179 11.22 -5.24 -4.47
N LEU A 180 9.93 -5.12 -4.14
CA LEU A 180 9.47 -5.08 -2.74
C LEU A 180 9.87 -6.32 -1.93
N GLN A 181 10.01 -7.48 -2.58
CA GLN A 181 10.43 -8.74 -1.95
C GLN A 181 11.82 -8.65 -1.32
N HIS A 182 12.67 -7.72 -1.77
CA HIS A 182 14.00 -7.52 -1.19
C HIS A 182 13.92 -7.14 0.28
N LEU A 183 12.84 -6.46 0.73
CA LEU A 183 12.59 -6.10 2.13
C LEU A 183 12.79 -7.30 3.07
N PHE A 184 12.21 -8.44 2.72
CA PHE A 184 12.21 -9.65 3.56
C PHE A 184 13.56 -10.38 3.57
N GLN A 185 14.44 -10.05 2.62
CA GLN A 185 15.79 -10.60 2.49
C GLN A 185 16.85 -9.73 3.17
N MET A 186 16.48 -8.50 3.58
CA MET A 186 17.42 -7.58 4.21
C MET A 186 17.97 -8.15 5.54
N PRO A 187 19.25 -7.90 5.84
CA PRO A 187 19.83 -8.29 7.11
C PRO A 187 19.19 -7.53 8.27
N ALA A 188 19.30 -8.07 9.48
CA ALA A 188 18.89 -7.33 10.66
C ALA A 188 19.75 -6.07 10.84
N GLN A 189 19.16 -5.01 11.36
CA GLN A 189 19.87 -3.76 11.66
C GLN A 189 20.59 -3.19 10.42
N ALA A 190 20.00 -3.31 9.23
CA ALA A 190 20.60 -2.86 7.99
C ALA A 190 20.47 -1.36 7.74
N VAL A 191 19.50 -0.68 8.37
CA VAL A 191 19.16 0.72 8.06
C VAL A 191 18.90 1.56 9.31
N ASP A 192 19.12 2.86 9.18
CA ASP A 192 18.97 3.83 10.26
C ASP A 192 17.55 4.43 10.24
N VAL A 193 16.98 4.61 9.04
CA VAL A 193 15.62 5.13 8.84
C VAL A 193 14.86 4.30 7.81
N ILE A 194 13.58 4.04 8.08
CA ILE A 194 12.61 3.53 7.10
C ILE A 194 11.55 4.60 6.85
N THR A 195 11.24 4.88 5.59
CA THR A 195 10.11 5.74 5.18
C THR A 195 9.06 4.95 4.42
N MET A 196 7.79 5.25 4.70
CA MET A 196 6.62 4.74 3.98
C MET A 196 5.66 5.89 3.73
N TRP A 197 5.52 6.30 2.47
CA TRP A 197 4.62 7.38 2.09
C TRP A 197 3.39 6.80 1.38
N HIS A 198 2.28 6.65 2.09
CA HIS A 198 1.04 6.06 1.55
C HIS A 198 1.22 4.62 1.06
N VAL A 199 1.71 3.75 1.95
CA VAL A 199 1.98 2.34 1.64
C VAL A 199 1.32 1.40 2.63
N LEU A 200 1.33 1.72 3.93
CA LEU A 200 0.88 0.79 4.97
C LEU A 200 -0.62 0.47 4.87
N GLU A 201 -1.42 1.36 4.30
CA GLU A 201 -2.85 1.18 4.01
C GLU A 201 -3.12 0.15 2.91
N HIS A 202 -2.10 -0.21 2.11
CA HIS A 202 -2.22 -1.10 0.96
C HIS A 202 -1.73 -2.53 1.22
N VAL A 203 -1.02 -2.80 2.33
CA VAL A 203 -0.32 -4.09 2.51
C VAL A 203 -1.26 -5.21 2.99
N HIS A 204 -1.25 -6.36 2.31
CA HIS A 204 -2.03 -7.52 2.76
C HIS A 204 -1.52 -8.12 4.08
N ASP A 205 -0.20 -8.18 4.29
CA ASP A 205 0.42 -8.71 5.51
C ASP A 205 0.86 -7.60 6.48
N LEU A 206 -0.10 -6.89 7.07
CA LEU A 206 0.16 -5.76 7.96
C LEU A 206 1.18 -6.07 9.08
N HIS A 207 1.08 -7.26 9.69
CA HIS A 207 1.95 -7.65 10.79
C HIS A 207 3.34 -8.10 10.32
N GLY A 208 3.43 -8.87 9.23
CA GLY A 208 4.72 -9.31 8.70
C GLY A 208 5.61 -8.16 8.22
N TYR A 209 5.01 -7.13 7.63
CA TYR A 209 5.74 -5.91 7.26
C TYR A 209 6.30 -5.19 8.49
N LEU A 210 5.48 -4.93 9.52
CA LEU A 210 5.94 -4.26 10.75
C LEU A 210 7.00 -5.04 11.51
N ALA A 211 6.85 -6.37 11.59
CA ALA A 211 7.87 -7.24 12.17
C ALA A 211 9.19 -7.17 11.39
N THR A 212 9.12 -7.14 10.07
CA THR A 212 10.30 -7.02 9.20
C THR A 212 10.97 -5.66 9.37
N TYR A 213 10.21 -4.57 9.45
CA TYR A 213 10.77 -3.24 9.73
C TYR A 213 11.49 -3.20 11.07
N LYS A 214 10.91 -3.81 12.11
CA LYS A 214 11.52 -3.89 13.43
C LYS A 214 12.86 -4.65 13.40
N LYS A 215 12.94 -5.74 12.63
CA LYS A 215 14.18 -6.51 12.41
C LYS A 215 15.23 -5.69 11.66
N VAL A 216 14.84 -5.03 10.58
CA VAL A 216 15.77 -4.38 9.63
C VAL A 216 16.27 -3.04 10.16
N LEU A 217 15.53 -2.36 11.03
CA LEU A 217 16.00 -1.16 11.71
C LEU A 217 17.12 -1.46 12.71
N GLN A 218 18.11 -0.55 12.76
CA GLN A 218 19.08 -0.49 13.85
C GLN A 218 18.39 -0.22 15.20
N PRO A 219 19.03 -0.56 16.33
CA PRO A 219 18.62 -0.04 17.63
C PRO A 219 18.54 1.50 17.57
N ASN A 220 17.46 2.08 18.10
CA ASN A 220 17.15 3.52 18.01
C ASN A 220 16.93 4.06 16.58
N GLY A 221 16.81 3.18 15.58
CA GLY A 221 16.40 3.56 14.23
C GLY A 221 14.96 4.05 14.17
N THR A 222 14.65 4.85 13.15
CA THR A 222 13.34 5.53 13.05
C THR A 222 12.49 4.98 11.91
N LEU A 223 11.24 4.63 12.20
CA LEU A 223 10.22 4.32 11.21
C LEU A 223 9.31 5.55 11.04
N ILE A 224 9.18 6.04 9.80
CA ILE A 224 8.32 7.17 9.45
C ILE A 224 7.24 6.66 8.50
N VAL A 225 5.99 6.75 8.94
CA VAL A 225 4.82 6.30 8.19
C VAL A 225 3.88 7.47 7.98
N ALA A 226 3.53 7.74 6.73
CA ALA A 226 2.42 8.60 6.38
C ALA A 226 1.28 7.76 5.81
N VAL A 227 0.10 7.91 6.40
CA VAL A 227 -1.14 7.23 6.02
C VAL A 227 -2.29 8.24 6.11
N PRO A 228 -3.37 8.06 5.33
CA PRO A 228 -4.59 8.81 5.52
C PRO A 228 -5.16 8.63 6.92
N ASN A 229 -5.64 9.73 7.50
CA ASN A 229 -6.30 9.73 8.80
C ASN A 229 -7.81 9.97 8.64
N TYR A 230 -8.64 8.95 8.91
CA TYR A 230 -10.09 9.08 8.77
C TYR A 230 -10.73 9.97 9.84
N THR A 231 -9.97 10.38 10.87
CA THR A 231 -10.42 11.36 11.87
C THR A 231 -9.95 12.79 11.53
N SER A 232 -9.42 13.02 10.33
CA SER A 232 -8.99 14.34 9.86
C SER A 232 -10.18 15.25 9.54
N GLY A 233 -9.92 16.57 9.47
CA GLY A 233 -10.93 17.55 9.06
C GLY A 233 -11.51 17.26 7.68
N ASP A 234 -10.66 16.88 6.73
CA ASP A 234 -11.07 16.50 5.37
C ASP A 234 -12.01 15.29 5.39
N ALA A 235 -11.68 14.25 6.16
CA ALA A 235 -12.54 13.07 6.28
C ALA A 235 -13.90 13.40 6.93
N LEU A 236 -13.91 14.28 7.93
CA LEU A 236 -15.15 14.76 8.56
C LEU A 236 -16.01 15.60 7.60
N HIS A 237 -15.36 16.39 6.75
CA HIS A 237 -16.04 17.25 5.79
C HIS A 237 -16.63 16.46 4.61
N TYR A 238 -15.83 15.58 4.00
CA TYR A 238 -16.22 14.84 2.80
C TYR A 238 -16.95 13.52 3.09
N GLN A 239 -16.89 13.01 4.33
CA GLN A 239 -17.61 11.80 4.77
C GLN A 239 -17.36 10.60 3.84
N GLU A 240 -18.40 9.92 3.33
CA GLU A 240 -18.23 8.77 2.42
C GLU A 240 -17.57 9.15 1.08
N ALA A 241 -17.58 10.43 0.70
CA ALA A 241 -16.92 10.94 -0.51
C ALA A 241 -15.46 11.37 -0.26
N TRP A 242 -14.90 11.10 0.92
CA TRP A 242 -13.50 11.41 1.20
C TRP A 242 -12.57 10.63 0.28
N ALA A 243 -11.67 11.34 -0.41
CA ALA A 243 -10.81 10.78 -1.46
C ALA A 243 -9.92 9.61 -0.98
N ALA A 244 -9.61 9.53 0.32
CA ALA A 244 -8.82 8.44 0.85
C ALA A 244 -9.63 7.20 1.26
N TYR A 245 -10.96 7.19 1.06
CA TYR A 245 -11.76 5.96 1.02
C TYR A 245 -11.62 5.27 -0.34
N ASP A 246 -10.38 5.03 -0.72
CA ASP A 246 -9.96 4.53 -2.02
C ASP A 246 -10.06 3.00 -2.07
N VAL A 247 -11.28 2.52 -1.96
CA VAL A 247 -11.59 1.09 -1.89
C VAL A 247 -11.56 0.46 -3.30
N PRO A 248 -11.16 -0.82 -3.42
CA PRO A 248 -10.70 -1.72 -2.37
C PRO A 248 -9.19 -1.65 -2.09
N ARG A 249 -8.43 -0.78 -2.78
CA ARG A 249 -6.96 -0.74 -2.66
C ARG A 249 -6.48 -0.19 -1.32
N HIS A 250 -7.26 0.63 -0.64
CA HIS A 250 -7.05 0.97 0.77
C HIS A 250 -7.73 -0.10 1.63
N LEU A 251 -6.91 -1.04 2.12
CA LEU A 251 -7.35 -2.14 2.98
C LEU A 251 -7.64 -1.61 4.39
N TYR A 252 -6.88 -0.62 4.84
CA TYR A 252 -6.94 -0.05 6.17
C TYR A 252 -7.10 1.47 6.14
N HIS A 253 -7.93 1.98 7.05
CA HIS A 253 -8.20 3.40 7.25
C HIS A 253 -7.83 3.73 8.70
N PHE A 254 -6.67 4.35 8.87
CA PHE A 254 -6.08 4.51 10.19
C PHE A 254 -6.61 5.74 10.94
N SER A 255 -6.69 5.61 12.25
CA SER A 255 -6.77 6.72 13.21
C SER A 255 -5.45 6.84 13.98
N PRO A 256 -5.18 7.97 14.66
CA PRO A 256 -4.01 8.10 15.52
C PRO A 256 -3.94 7.00 16.59
N ARG A 257 -5.09 6.64 17.19
CA ARG A 257 -5.17 5.57 18.20
C ARG A 257 -4.88 4.20 17.60
N SER A 258 -5.39 3.88 16.41
CA SER A 258 -5.09 2.58 15.78
C SER A 258 -3.62 2.45 15.42
N MET A 259 -3.00 3.53 14.93
CA MET A 259 -1.56 3.54 14.64
C MET A 259 -0.75 3.36 15.91
N GLN A 260 -1.08 4.08 16.98
CA GLN A 260 -0.36 3.97 18.24
C GLN A 260 -0.39 2.54 18.81
N LEU A 261 -1.57 1.92 18.87
CA LEU A 261 -1.71 0.55 19.37
C LEU A 261 -1.02 -0.47 18.46
N LEU A 262 -1.16 -0.34 17.14
CA LEU A 262 -0.51 -1.22 16.17
C LEU A 262 1.02 -1.13 16.29
N MET A 263 1.58 0.07 16.37
CA MET A 263 3.03 0.27 16.50
C MET A 263 3.56 -0.31 17.82
N GLN A 264 2.86 -0.08 18.94
CA GLN A 264 3.21 -0.64 20.24
C GLN A 264 3.22 -2.17 20.25
N GLN A 265 2.26 -2.80 19.56
CA GLN A 265 2.21 -4.27 19.42
C GLN A 265 3.44 -4.86 18.73
N HIS A 266 4.13 -4.06 17.91
CA HIS A 266 5.37 -4.46 17.20
C HIS A 266 6.64 -3.91 17.86
N GLY A 267 6.55 -3.44 19.10
CA GLY A 267 7.69 -2.95 19.87
C GLY A 267 8.25 -1.61 19.36
N PHE A 268 7.43 -0.81 18.68
CA PHE A 268 7.74 0.57 18.36
C PHE A 268 7.14 1.52 19.42
N GLU A 269 7.87 2.59 19.69
CA GLU A 269 7.37 3.73 20.47
C GLU A 269 6.97 4.86 19.50
N VAL A 270 5.76 5.37 19.63
CA VAL A 270 5.30 6.52 18.84
C VAL A 270 5.71 7.80 19.54
N VAL A 271 6.81 8.41 19.07
CA VAL A 271 7.39 9.63 19.66
C VAL A 271 6.77 10.93 19.13
N ALA A 272 6.12 10.88 17.96
CA ALA A 272 5.47 12.04 17.36
C ALA A 272 4.36 11.61 16.38
N ILE A 273 3.31 12.42 16.32
CA ILE A 273 2.25 12.37 15.30
C ILE A 273 2.15 13.78 14.71
N LYS A 274 2.13 13.89 13.39
CA LYS A 274 2.03 15.15 12.64
C LYS A 274 0.87 15.08 11.65
N PRO A 275 0.18 16.21 11.40
CA PRO A 275 -0.66 16.33 10.22
C PRO A 275 0.18 16.35 8.94
#